data_AF-A0A6A4C4V9-F1
#
_entry.id   AF-A0A6A4C4V9-F1
#
_cell.length_a   1.000
_cell.length_b   1.000
_cell.length_c   1.000
_cell.angle_alpha   90.00
_cell.angle_beta   90.00
_cell.angle_gamma   90.00
#
_symmetry.space_group_name_H-M   'P 1'
#
loop_
_entity.id
_entity.type
_entity.pdbx_description
1 polymer ?
#
loop_
_entity_poly.entity_id
_entity_poly.type
_entity_poly.pdbx_seq_one_letter_code
_entity_poly.pdbx_strand_id
1 'polypeptide(L)' 'ELLVKWTGLQDIEASWEPLKSLKAEVPIKVRDYATTVEDEAFAEAVEQA' A
#
# COMPACT_ATOMS: atom_id res chain seq x y z
N GLU A 1 4.73 -3.66 -5.47
CA GLU A 1 4.23 -2.28 -5.60
C GLU A 1 2.74 -2.27 -5.28
N LEU A 2 2.16 -1.12 -4.99
CA LEU A 2 0.75 -0.96 -4.59
C LEU A 2 0.07 0.04 -5.52
N LEU A 3 -1.13 -0.27 -6.02
CA LEU A 3 -1.94 0.67 -6.76
C LEU A 3 -2.69 1.57 -5.76
N VAL A 4 -2.40 2.87 -5.78
CA VAL A 4 -2.93 3.84 -4.81
C VAL A 4 -3.91 4.78 -5.49
N LYS A 5 -5.11 4.88 -4.91
CA LYS A 5 -6.03 5.98 -5.19
C LYS A 5 -5.68 7.18 -4.31
N TRP A 6 -5.41 8.31 -4.94
CA TRP A 6 -5.07 9.54 -4.24
C TRP A 6 -6.31 10.30 -3.74
N THR A 7 -6.22 10.83 -2.52
CA THR A 7 -7.31 11.63 -1.96
C THR A 7 -7.46 12.93 -2.74
N GLY A 8 -8.67 13.20 -3.24
CA GLY A 8 -8.97 14.39 -4.04
C GLY A 8 -8.76 14.23 -5.54
N LEU A 9 -8.26 13.07 -6.00
CA LEU A 9 -8.09 12.74 -7.42
C LEU A 9 -9.10 11.69 -7.89
N GLN A 10 -9.26 11.57 -9.20
CA GLN A 10 -10.10 10.57 -9.86
C GLN A 10 -9.44 9.19 -9.87
N ASP A 11 -10.23 8.13 -10.06
CA ASP A 11 -9.71 6.75 -10.08
C ASP A 11 -8.71 6.51 -11.23
N ILE A 12 -8.84 7.27 -12.34
CA ILE A 12 -7.91 7.20 -13.47
C ILE A 12 -6.53 7.77 -13.14
N GLU A 13 -6.42 8.53 -12.05
CA GLU A 13 -5.17 9.14 -11.58
C GLU A 13 -4.48 8.25 -10.53
N ALA A 14 -4.98 7.04 -10.28
CA ALA A 14 -4.31 6.08 -9.44
C ALA A 14 -2.94 5.68 -10.03
N SER A 15 -1.94 5.57 -9.17
CA SER A 15 -0.57 5.23 -9.57
C SER A 15 -0.03 4.01 -8.82
N TRP A 16 0.89 3.31 -9.47
CA TRP A 16 1.66 2.24 -8.84
C TRP A 16 2.81 2.85 -8.05
N GLU A 17 2.81 2.62 -6.74
CA GLU A 17 3.82 3.16 -5.84
C GLU A 17 4.68 2.05 -5.23
N PRO A 18 5.98 2.32 -4.99
CA PRO A 18 6.84 1.38 -4.28
C PRO A 18 6.37 1.18 -2.84
N LEU A 19 6.34 -0.07 -2.40
CA LEU A 19 5.96 -0.43 -1.03
C LEU A 19 6.81 0.32 0.01
N LYS A 20 8.12 0.42 -0.23
CA LYS A 20 9.04 1.13 0.66
C LYS A 20 8.69 2.60 0.84
N SER A 21 8.29 3.29 -0.24
CA SER A 21 7.87 4.69 -0.18
C SER A 21 6.59 4.83 0.65
N LEU A 22 5.57 4.02 0.35
CA LEU A 22 4.30 4.08 1.08
C LEU A 22 4.43 3.67 2.55
N LYS A 23 5.28 2.69 2.88
CA LYS A 23 5.52 2.31 4.28
C LYS A 23 6.22 3.42 5.05
N ALA A 24 7.09 4.21 4.40
CA ALA A 24 7.72 5.37 5.02
C ALA A 24 6.72 6.53 5.25
N GLU A 25 5.80 6.76 4.30
CA GLU A 25 4.87 7.91 4.35
C GLU A 25 3.57 7.63 5.12
N VAL A 26 2.98 6.43 4.94
CA VAL A 26 1.68 6.03 5.47
C VAL A 26 1.68 4.62 6.07
N PRO A 27 2.59 4.30 7.02
CA PRO A 27 2.82 2.94 7.53
C PRO A 27 1.56 2.25 8.06
N ILE A 28 0.72 2.99 8.78
CA ILE A 28 -0.51 2.44 9.39
C ILE A 28 -1.48 1.97 8.30
N LYS A 29 -1.72 2.79 7.26
CA LYS A 29 -2.63 2.41 6.17
C LYS A 29 -2.14 1.20 5.38
N VAL A 30 -0.83 1.12 5.14
CA VAL A 30 -0.23 -0.03 4.44
C VAL A 30 -0.39 -1.30 5.27
N ARG A 31 -0.15 -1.23 6.58
CA ARG A 31 -0.32 -2.35 7.50
C ARG A 31 -1.77 -2.78 7.62
N ASP A 32 -2.68 -1.85 7.81
CA ASP A 32 -4.11 -2.13 7.88
C ASP A 32 -4.58 -2.81 6.60
N TYR A 33 -4.19 -2.28 5.43
CA TYR A 33 -4.51 -2.90 4.15
C TYR A 33 -3.98 -4.34 4.05
N ALA A 34 -2.74 -4.60 4.49
CA ALA A 34 -2.18 -5.94 4.53
C ALA A 34 -2.98 -6.93 5.40
N THR A 35 -3.62 -6.47 6.48
CA THR A 35 -4.50 -7.33 7.29
C THR A 35 -5.84 -7.63 6.62
N THR A 36 -6.26 -6.84 5.63
CA THR A 36 -7.54 -7.00 4.94
C THR A 36 -7.48 -7.85 3.68
N VAL A 37 -6.28 -8.04 3.14
CA VAL A 37 -6.08 -8.84 1.92
C VAL A 37 -5.60 -10.24 2.31
N GLU A 38 -6.14 -11.27 1.65
CA GLU A 38 -5.72 -12.66 1.83
C GLU A 38 -4.44 -12.94 1.02
N ASP A 39 -3.38 -12.13 1.24
CA ASP A 39 -2.08 -12.25 0.59
C ASP A 39 -0.96 -12.27 1.65
N GLU A 40 -0.58 -13.48 2.03
CA GLU A 40 0.45 -13.73 3.06
C GLU A 40 1.82 -13.20 2.63
N ALA A 41 2.18 -13.33 1.35
CA ALA A 41 3.45 -12.82 0.84
C ALA A 41 3.52 -11.29 0.89
N PHE A 42 2.39 -10.62 0.61
CA PHE A 42 2.30 -9.18 0.79
C PHE A 42 2.38 -8.79 2.27
N ALA A 43 1.68 -9.48 3.17
CA ALA A 43 1.75 -9.21 4.60
C ALA A 43 3.18 -9.34 5.16
N GLU A 44 3.90 -10.40 4.76
CA GLU A 44 5.31 -10.58 5.10
C GLU A 44 6.19 -9.45 4.54
N ALA A 45 5.99 -9.07 3.27
CA ALA A 45 6.73 -7.98 2.65
C ALA A 45 6.48 -6.64 3.36
N VAL A 46 5.25 -6.38 3.82
CA VAL A 46 4.92 -5.17 4.58
C VAL A 46 5.65 -5.14 5.92
N GLU A 47 5.81 -6.27 6.62
CA GLU A 47 6.56 -6.29 7.88
C GLU A 47 8.07 -6.12 7.65
N GLN A 48 8.61 -6.60 6.53
CA GLN A 48 10.05 -6.53 6.19
C GLN A 48 10.52 -5.23 5.50
N ALA A 49 9.60 -4.46 4.90
CA ALA A 49 9.93 -3.28 4.06
C ALA A 49 10.50 -2.06 4.79
#